data_AF-A0A8J6R4G7-F1
#
_entry.id   AF-A0A8J6R4G7-F1
#
_cell.length_a   1.000
_cell.length_b   1.000
_cell.length_c   1.000
_cell.angle_alpha   90.00
_cell.angle_beta   90.00
_cell.angle_gamma   90.00
#
_symmetry.space_group_name_H-M   'P 1'
#
loop_
_entity.id
_entity.type
_entity.pdbx_description
1 polymer ?
#
loop_
_entity_poly.entity_id
_entity_poly.type
_entity_poly.pdbx_seq_one_letter_code
_entity_poly.pdbx_strand_id
1 'polypeptide(L)'
;MKLEEILPQLQAWFLPEEHKERDLPGGGRWFFVPHQIITQRLNAVCPGEWSSQYSDPITTGDYTVIRCELTICGVTRTGIGDDKTFPEMNDRGKAKIIGTPPVRAFRNAFKDAAEQFGLCAYLDEQKGRQGKESFIRYMQGKGDGRAAKFALENGWSGEPTPIAEGPVGRERLMQETTHEMKRLGWTELQGRNYLKQQFAGKETRSKLTNNELSQFLAYLKSQVPAAIAKTA
;
A
#
# COMPACT_ATOMS: atom_id res chain seq x y z
N MET A 1 -16.80 7.28 -15.56
CA MET A 1 -16.18 6.13 -14.85
C MET A 1 -16.67 6.11 -13.39
N LYS A 2 -16.89 4.95 -12.73
CA LYS A 2 -17.26 4.95 -11.30
C LYS A 2 -16.05 4.73 -10.41
N LEU A 3 -15.98 5.43 -9.28
CA LEU A 3 -14.87 5.31 -8.33
C LEU A 3 -14.67 3.86 -7.85
N GLU A 4 -15.75 3.15 -7.58
CA GLU A 4 -15.74 1.76 -7.07
C GLU A 4 -14.99 0.80 -8.01
N GLU A 5 -15.10 1.03 -9.33
CA GLU A 5 -14.50 0.18 -10.37
C GLU A 5 -12.97 0.34 -10.43
N ILE A 6 -12.47 1.53 -10.10
CA ILE A 6 -11.04 1.87 -10.16
C ILE A 6 -10.34 1.85 -8.82
N LEU A 7 -11.10 1.82 -7.71
CA LEU A 7 -10.56 1.87 -6.36
C LEU A 7 -9.46 0.83 -6.09
N PRO A 8 -9.57 -0.44 -6.53
CA PRO A 8 -8.50 -1.42 -6.36
C PRO A 8 -7.19 -1.02 -7.06
N GLN A 9 -7.26 -0.35 -8.22
CA GLN A 9 -6.08 0.12 -8.97
C GLN A 9 -5.43 1.33 -8.30
N LEU A 10 -6.24 2.24 -7.74
CA LEU A 10 -5.76 3.37 -6.93
C LEU A 10 -5.03 2.89 -5.68
N GLN A 11 -5.60 1.90 -4.99
CA GLN A 11 -5.12 1.31 -3.74
C GLN A 11 -3.94 0.33 -3.90
N ALA A 12 -3.67 -0.12 -5.13
CA ALA A 12 -2.55 -1.03 -5.39
C ALA A 12 -1.23 -0.43 -4.88
N TRP A 13 -0.34 -1.23 -4.31
CA TRP A 13 0.93 -0.70 -3.83
C TRP A 13 1.82 -0.31 -5.02
N PHE A 14 2.55 0.80 -4.90
CA PHE A 14 3.50 1.23 -5.93
C PHE A 14 4.68 0.26 -6.01
N LEU A 15 5.33 0.20 -7.17
CA LEU A 15 6.54 -0.61 -7.35
C LEU A 15 7.67 -0.10 -6.47
N PRO A 16 8.61 -0.95 -6.04
CA PRO A 16 9.70 -0.52 -5.17
C PRO A 16 10.52 0.67 -5.69
N GLU A 17 10.81 0.72 -6.99
CA GLU A 17 11.56 1.79 -7.66
C GLU A 17 10.85 3.15 -7.62
N GLU A 18 9.54 3.15 -7.45
CA GLU A 18 8.70 4.34 -7.31
C GLU A 18 8.79 4.96 -5.90
N HIS A 19 9.36 4.21 -4.94
CA HIS A 19 9.58 4.68 -3.57
C HIS A 19 10.93 5.37 -3.43
N LYS A 20 10.90 6.53 -2.78
CA LYS A 20 12.06 7.29 -2.32
C LYS A 20 12.21 7.16 -0.81
N GLU A 21 13.41 7.41 -0.34
CA GLU A 21 13.80 7.27 1.05
C GLU A 21 14.19 8.65 1.57
N ARG A 22 13.88 8.91 2.83
CA ARG A 22 14.46 10.04 3.57
C ARG A 22 14.79 9.62 4.98
N ASP A 23 15.87 10.15 5.51
CA ASP A 23 16.16 10.05 6.93
C ASP A 23 15.28 11.04 7.70
N LEU A 24 14.83 10.64 8.90
CA LEU A 24 13.97 11.45 9.75
C LEU A 24 14.78 12.21 10.80
N PRO A 25 14.38 13.46 11.15
CA PRO A 25 14.90 14.14 12.32
C PRO A 25 14.66 13.30 13.59
N GLY A 26 15.71 13.03 14.35
CA GLY A 26 15.64 12.13 15.53
C GLY A 26 16.00 10.67 15.24
N GLY A 27 16.41 10.35 14.01
CA GLY A 27 16.77 8.99 13.60
C GLY A 27 15.57 8.23 13.04
N GLY A 28 15.85 7.31 12.12
CA GLY A 28 14.80 6.60 11.38
C GLY A 28 14.87 6.85 9.88
N ARG A 29 14.20 5.99 9.12
CA ARG A 29 14.04 6.13 7.67
C ARG A 29 12.57 6.02 7.31
N TRP A 30 12.16 6.84 6.36
CA TRP A 30 10.78 6.88 5.87
C TRP A 30 10.76 6.68 4.36
N PHE A 31 9.99 5.70 3.89
CA PHE A 31 9.71 5.55 2.48
C PHE A 31 8.51 6.41 2.09
N PHE A 32 8.62 7.09 0.96
CA PHE A 32 7.54 7.91 0.40
C PHE A 32 7.48 7.77 -1.12
N VAL A 33 6.29 7.96 -1.68
CA VAL A 33 6.10 8.06 -3.13
C VAL A 33 6.00 9.56 -3.50
N PRO A 34 6.77 10.05 -4.49
CA PRO A 34 6.65 11.43 -4.94
C PRO A 34 5.26 11.74 -5.51
N HIS A 35 4.74 12.95 -5.27
CA HIS A 35 3.41 13.36 -5.77
C HIS A 35 3.25 13.23 -7.30
N GLN A 36 4.34 13.35 -8.06
CA GLN A 36 4.32 13.16 -9.51
C GLN A 36 3.97 11.72 -9.89
N ILE A 37 4.43 10.73 -9.13
CA ILE A 37 4.14 9.31 -9.39
C ILE A 37 2.66 9.01 -9.08
N ILE A 38 2.12 9.60 -8.01
CA ILE A 38 0.68 9.54 -7.71
C ILE A 38 -0.13 10.17 -8.86
N THR A 39 0.30 11.33 -9.36
CA THR A 39 -0.32 12.01 -10.51
C THR A 39 -0.30 11.13 -11.77
N GLN A 40 0.83 10.46 -12.05
CA GLN A 40 0.95 9.53 -13.17
C GLN A 40 -0.02 8.36 -13.05
N ARG A 41 -0.19 7.80 -11.84
CA ARG A 41 -1.20 6.76 -11.61
C ARG A 41 -2.61 7.27 -11.86
N LEU A 42 -2.97 8.45 -11.37
CA LEU A 42 -4.29 9.04 -11.61
C LEU A 42 -4.54 9.24 -13.12
N ASN A 43 -3.53 9.71 -13.86
CA ASN A 43 -3.61 9.85 -15.31
C ASN A 43 -3.78 8.50 -16.03
N ALA A 44 -3.17 7.42 -15.52
CA ALA A 44 -3.28 6.10 -16.12
C ALA A 44 -4.62 5.40 -15.79
N VAL A 45 -5.08 5.52 -14.54
CA VAL A 45 -6.25 4.80 -14.01
C VAL A 45 -7.56 5.52 -14.36
N CYS A 46 -7.58 6.85 -14.28
CA CYS A 46 -8.78 7.67 -14.47
C CYS A 46 -8.47 8.92 -15.33
N PRO A 47 -8.02 8.76 -16.59
CA PRO A 47 -7.64 9.88 -17.45
C PRO A 47 -8.80 10.85 -17.66
N GLY A 48 -8.57 12.14 -17.37
CA GLY A 48 -9.58 13.20 -17.52
C GLY A 48 -10.70 13.16 -16.47
N GLU A 49 -10.69 12.21 -15.55
CA GLU A 49 -11.74 11.98 -14.54
C GLU A 49 -11.27 12.38 -13.14
N TRP A 50 -10.18 13.15 -13.04
CA TRP A 50 -9.70 13.70 -11.78
C TRP A 50 -9.25 15.15 -11.90
N SER A 51 -9.37 15.89 -10.80
CA SER A 51 -8.90 17.29 -10.69
C SER A 51 -8.52 17.62 -9.25
N SER A 52 -7.69 18.64 -9.07
CA SER A 52 -7.37 19.17 -7.73
C SER A 52 -7.58 20.68 -7.69
N GLN A 53 -8.11 21.16 -6.58
CA GLN A 53 -8.21 22.58 -6.25
C GLN A 53 -7.52 22.83 -4.93
N TYR A 54 -6.92 24.00 -4.77
CA TYR A 54 -6.17 24.34 -3.57
C TYR A 54 -6.66 25.66 -2.99
N SER A 55 -6.61 25.79 -1.68
CA SER A 55 -6.76 27.09 -1.03
C SER A 55 -5.54 27.97 -1.27
N ASP A 56 -5.68 29.26 -0.99
CA ASP A 56 -4.53 30.11 -0.76
C ASP A 56 -3.69 29.58 0.41
N PRO A 57 -2.36 29.79 0.40
CA PRO A 57 -1.51 29.48 1.54
C PRO A 57 -1.89 30.35 2.75
N ILE A 58 -2.13 29.71 3.88
CA ILE A 58 -2.42 30.38 5.15
C ILE A 58 -1.23 30.19 6.07
N THR A 59 -0.70 31.27 6.63
CA THR A 59 0.29 31.16 7.72
C THR A 59 -0.43 31.06 9.05
N THR A 60 -0.15 30.01 9.81
CA THR A 60 -0.66 29.79 11.16
C THR A 60 0.49 29.39 12.09
N GLY A 61 0.84 30.28 13.02
CA GLY A 61 2.08 30.15 13.79
C GLY A 61 3.30 30.10 12.87
N ASP A 62 4.16 29.10 13.08
CA ASP A 62 5.37 28.88 12.27
C ASP A 62 5.13 28.02 11.01
N TYR A 63 3.87 27.77 10.66
CA TYR A 63 3.49 26.85 9.58
C TYR A 63 2.75 27.55 8.45
N THR A 64 3.08 27.15 7.22
CA THR A 64 2.30 27.43 6.03
C THR A 64 1.39 26.23 5.77
N VAL A 65 0.08 26.45 5.77
CA VAL A 65 -0.95 25.43 5.62
C VAL A 65 -1.73 25.66 4.34
N ILE A 66 -2.01 24.57 3.64
CA ILE A 66 -2.77 24.54 2.39
C ILE A 66 -3.78 23.41 2.45
N ARG A 67 -5.00 23.68 2.01
CA ARG A 67 -6.04 22.67 1.82
C ARG A 67 -6.10 22.27 0.34
N CYS A 68 -6.17 20.97 0.07
CA CYS A 68 -6.38 20.41 -1.27
C CYS A 68 -7.74 19.71 -1.30
N GLU A 69 -8.56 20.04 -2.30
CA GLU A 69 -9.74 19.26 -2.66
C GLU A 69 -9.40 18.43 -3.90
N LEU A 70 -9.27 17.11 -3.73
CA LEU A 70 -9.02 16.17 -4.81
C LEU A 70 -10.32 15.50 -5.19
N THR A 71 -10.72 15.67 -6.45
CA THR A 71 -11.92 15.04 -7.02
C THR A 71 -11.50 13.93 -7.96
N ILE A 72 -12.02 12.71 -7.76
CA ILE A 72 -11.81 11.54 -8.63
C ILE A 72 -13.19 10.93 -8.93
N CYS A 73 -13.52 10.80 -10.22
CA CYS A 73 -14.81 10.26 -10.69
C CYS A 73 -16.03 10.88 -9.98
N GLY A 74 -16.00 12.21 -9.79
CA GLY A 74 -17.07 12.98 -9.14
C GLY A 74 -17.11 12.93 -7.60
N VAL A 75 -16.22 12.18 -6.95
CA VAL A 75 -16.10 12.16 -5.49
C VAL A 75 -14.95 13.04 -5.06
N THR A 76 -15.22 14.01 -4.17
CA THR A 76 -14.21 14.91 -3.63
C THR A 76 -13.80 14.50 -2.23
N ARG A 77 -12.49 14.51 -1.96
CA ARG A 77 -11.93 14.39 -0.62
C ARG A 77 -10.95 15.52 -0.36
N THR A 78 -10.84 15.88 0.91
CA THR A 78 -10.07 17.05 1.33
C THR A 78 -8.85 16.62 2.12
N GLY A 79 -7.68 17.02 1.67
CA GLY A 79 -6.43 16.86 2.39
C GLY A 79 -5.87 18.18 2.91
N ILE A 80 -5.12 18.12 3.99
CA ILE A 80 -4.43 19.25 4.61
C ILE A 80 -2.93 19.00 4.53
N GLY A 81 -2.19 19.97 4.03
CA GLY A 81 -0.74 19.94 4.00
C GLY A 81 -0.17 21.15 4.69
N ASP A 82 0.79 20.91 5.56
CA ASP A 82 1.56 21.95 6.22
C ASP A 82 3.05 21.79 5.95
N ASP A 83 3.79 22.89 6.14
CA ASP A 83 5.23 22.90 6.21
C ASP A 83 5.71 24.12 7.03
N LYS A 84 6.92 24.05 7.60
CA LYS A 84 7.50 25.18 8.34
C LYS A 84 7.71 26.38 7.42
N THR A 85 7.11 27.53 7.75
CA THR A 85 7.23 28.79 7.00
C THR A 85 8.67 29.27 6.93
N PHE A 86 9.43 29.07 8.00
CA PHE A 86 10.85 29.43 8.08
C PHE A 86 11.68 28.14 8.21
N PRO A 87 12.18 27.57 7.08
CA PRO A 87 12.98 26.37 7.14
C PRO A 87 14.33 26.64 7.80
N GLU A 88 14.90 25.63 8.44
CA GLU A 88 16.26 25.70 8.94
C GLU A 88 17.25 25.97 7.81
N MET A 89 18.21 26.86 8.07
CA MET A 89 19.30 27.17 7.16
C MET A 89 20.53 26.35 7.55
N ASN A 90 21.36 26.02 6.56
CA ASN A 90 22.72 25.52 6.80
C ASN A 90 23.68 26.68 7.08
N ASP A 91 24.93 26.36 7.43
CA ASP A 91 25.98 27.35 7.75
C ASP A 91 26.32 28.29 6.59
N ARG A 92 25.83 27.99 5.38
CA ARG A 92 25.98 28.81 4.16
C ARG A 92 24.73 29.64 3.85
N GLY A 93 23.77 29.72 4.77
CA GLY A 93 22.53 30.49 4.61
C GLY A 93 21.54 29.90 3.60
N LYS A 94 21.71 28.64 3.19
CA LYS A 94 20.77 27.94 2.29
C LYS A 94 19.83 27.07 3.12
N ALA A 95 18.55 27.05 2.75
CA ALA A 95 17.58 26.17 3.38
C ALA A 95 18.06 24.70 3.28
N LYS A 96 17.97 23.97 4.39
CA LYS A 96 18.31 22.54 4.46
C LYS A 96 17.31 21.65 3.70
N ILE A 97 16.24 22.25 3.17
CA ILE A 97 15.17 21.57 2.45
C ILE A 97 14.91 22.27 1.11
N ILE A 98 14.57 21.47 0.10
CA ILE A 98 14.29 21.95 -1.25
C ILE A 98 12.84 22.46 -1.36
N GLY A 99 12.65 23.53 -2.15
CA GLY A 99 11.34 24.15 -2.41
C GLY A 99 10.99 25.27 -1.44
N THR A 100 9.91 25.99 -1.73
CA THR A 100 9.35 26.97 -0.78
C THR A 100 8.33 26.29 0.13
N PRO A 101 8.06 26.83 1.34
CA PRO A 101 7.05 26.27 2.24
C PRO A 101 5.68 26.07 1.58
N PRO A 102 5.12 27.04 0.80
CA PRO A 102 3.88 26.81 0.08
C PRO A 102 3.96 25.60 -0.86
N VAL A 103 5.02 25.47 -1.67
CA VAL A 103 5.17 24.34 -2.60
C VAL A 103 5.20 23.00 -1.88
N ARG A 104 5.80 22.92 -0.69
CA ARG A 104 5.82 21.69 0.10
C ARG A 104 4.45 21.40 0.72
N ALA A 105 3.80 22.41 1.29
CA ALA A 105 2.44 22.31 1.80
C ALA A 105 1.45 21.86 0.72
N PHE A 106 1.53 22.41 -0.51
CA PHE A 106 0.73 21.98 -1.67
C PHE A 106 0.89 20.48 -1.94
N ARG A 107 2.15 20.01 -1.99
CA ARG A 107 2.45 18.58 -2.23
C ARG A 107 1.98 17.68 -1.09
N ASN A 108 2.07 18.14 0.16
CA ASN A 108 1.59 17.40 1.31
C ASN A 108 0.06 17.30 1.30
N ALA A 109 -0.64 18.41 1.02
CA ALA A 109 -2.10 18.46 0.96
C ALA A 109 -2.65 17.54 -0.13
N PHE A 110 -2.00 17.51 -1.31
CA PHE A 110 -2.38 16.60 -2.39
C PHE A 110 -2.21 15.13 -2.00
N LYS A 111 -1.07 14.78 -1.38
CA LYS A 111 -0.82 13.39 -0.94
C LYS A 111 -1.81 12.96 0.14
N ASP A 112 -2.11 13.83 1.10
CA ASP A 112 -3.10 13.58 2.15
C ASP A 112 -4.51 13.38 1.56
N ALA A 113 -4.90 14.21 0.59
CA ALA A 113 -6.19 14.04 -0.12
C ALA A 113 -6.25 12.72 -0.91
N ALA A 114 -5.15 12.36 -1.60
CA ALA A 114 -5.01 11.11 -2.34
C ALA A 114 -5.05 9.88 -1.42
N GLU A 115 -4.44 9.98 -0.24
CA GLU A 115 -4.43 8.92 0.76
C GLU A 115 -5.82 8.54 1.23
N GLN A 116 -6.76 9.48 1.29
CA GLN A 116 -8.13 9.14 1.64
C GLN A 116 -8.81 8.25 0.58
N PHE A 117 -8.38 8.28 -0.68
CA PHE A 117 -8.80 7.30 -1.69
C PHE A 117 -8.02 5.97 -1.61
N GLY A 118 -7.06 5.87 -0.70
CA GLY A 118 -6.20 4.72 -0.43
C GLY A 118 -4.91 4.70 -1.24
N LEU A 119 -4.60 5.76 -2.00
CA LEU A 119 -3.30 5.91 -2.65
C LEU A 119 -2.22 6.08 -1.59
N CYS A 120 -1.20 5.22 -1.59
CA CYS A 120 -0.11 5.27 -0.62
C CYS A 120 -0.51 5.06 0.86
N ALA A 121 -1.77 4.72 1.19
CA ALA A 121 -2.22 4.58 2.59
C ALA A 121 -1.43 3.52 3.39
N TYR A 122 -0.87 2.51 2.71
CA TYR A 122 0.01 1.52 3.34
C TYR A 122 1.33 2.10 3.87
N LEU A 123 1.73 3.30 3.43
CA LEU A 123 2.94 3.96 3.90
C LEU A 123 2.77 4.52 5.32
N ASP A 124 1.54 4.83 5.76
CA ASP A 124 1.27 5.34 7.10
C ASP A 124 1.39 4.24 8.16
N GLU A 125 1.13 2.99 7.77
CA GLU A 125 1.31 1.80 8.59
C GLU A 125 2.79 1.47 8.89
N GLN A 126 3.75 2.17 8.25
CA GLN A 126 5.18 2.09 8.59
C GLN A 126 5.51 2.48 10.04
N LYS A 127 4.55 2.97 10.84
CA LYS A 127 4.74 3.30 12.26
C LYS A 127 4.51 2.10 13.20
N GLY A 128 3.69 1.12 12.82
CA GLY A 128 3.36 -0.06 13.64
C GLY A 128 4.21 -1.29 13.29
N ARG A 129 4.46 -2.20 14.25
CA ARG A 129 5.27 -3.42 14.01
C ARG A 129 4.71 -4.27 12.85
N GLN A 130 3.39 -4.43 12.84
CA GLN A 130 2.60 -5.16 11.83
C GLN A 130 2.72 -4.54 10.42
N GLY A 131 2.37 -3.26 10.29
CA GLY A 131 2.48 -2.52 9.02
C GLY A 131 3.91 -2.41 8.49
N LYS A 132 4.91 -2.22 9.37
CA LYS A 132 6.34 -2.27 9.01
C LYS A 132 6.70 -3.61 8.37
N GLU A 133 6.27 -4.73 8.95
CA GLU A 133 6.57 -6.05 8.42
C GLU A 133 5.92 -6.28 7.04
N SER A 134 4.67 -5.87 6.85
CA SER A 134 3.97 -5.98 5.57
C SER A 134 4.66 -5.15 4.47
N PHE A 135 5.06 -3.92 4.77
CA PHE A 135 5.84 -3.10 3.84
C PHE A 135 7.20 -3.71 3.50
N ILE A 136 7.95 -4.17 4.50
CA ILE A 136 9.26 -4.81 4.30
C ILE A 136 9.14 -6.07 3.42
N ARG A 137 8.17 -6.94 3.72
CA ARG A 137 7.94 -8.19 2.95
C ARG A 137 7.55 -7.90 1.51
N TYR A 138 6.71 -6.90 1.28
CA TYR A 138 6.37 -6.48 -0.08
C TYR A 138 7.60 -6.05 -0.86
N MET A 139 8.40 -5.13 -0.31
CA MET A 139 9.61 -4.63 -0.96
C MET A 139 10.58 -5.77 -1.27
N GLN A 140 10.87 -6.63 -0.29
CA GLN A 140 11.74 -7.80 -0.47
C GLN A 140 11.19 -8.79 -1.50
N GLY A 141 9.89 -9.09 -1.45
CA GLY A 141 9.22 -9.99 -2.38
C GLY A 141 9.23 -9.49 -3.82
N LYS A 142 9.48 -8.20 -4.03
CA LYS A 142 9.69 -7.56 -5.33
C LYS A 142 11.17 -7.36 -5.69
N GLY A 143 12.09 -7.89 -4.88
CA GLY A 143 13.54 -7.79 -5.11
C GLY A 143 14.21 -6.55 -4.54
N ASP A 144 13.51 -5.72 -3.78
CA ASP A 144 14.06 -4.52 -3.13
C ASP A 144 14.36 -4.77 -1.65
N GLY A 145 15.65 -4.88 -1.33
CA GLY A 145 16.13 -5.15 0.02
C GLY A 145 16.25 -3.93 0.94
N ARG A 146 15.97 -2.71 0.47
CA ARG A 146 16.29 -1.47 1.22
C ARG A 146 15.57 -1.39 2.57
N ALA A 147 14.27 -1.65 2.59
CA ALA A 147 13.47 -1.62 3.81
C ALA A 147 13.93 -2.68 4.83
N ALA A 148 14.30 -3.87 4.35
CA ALA A 148 14.79 -4.95 5.20
C ALA A 148 16.18 -4.69 5.76
N LYS A 149 17.09 -4.16 4.92
CA LYS A 149 18.43 -3.76 5.35
C LYS A 149 18.34 -2.74 6.48
N PHE A 150 17.50 -1.72 6.31
CA PHE A 150 17.27 -0.72 7.34
C PHE A 150 16.70 -1.33 8.64
N ALA A 151 15.74 -2.26 8.53
CA ALA A 151 15.18 -2.95 9.69
C ALA A 151 16.23 -3.78 10.45
N LEU A 152 17.13 -4.46 9.73
CA LEU A 152 18.23 -5.22 10.32
C LEU A 152 19.23 -4.29 11.03
N GLU A 153 19.64 -3.19 10.38
CA GLU A 153 20.59 -2.21 10.94
C GLU A 153 20.08 -1.57 12.24
N ASN A 154 18.76 -1.45 12.40
CA ASN A 154 18.14 -0.83 13.58
C ASN A 154 17.67 -1.86 14.62
N GLY A 155 18.02 -3.14 14.47
CA GLY A 155 17.62 -4.20 15.42
C GLY A 155 16.11 -4.40 15.50
N TRP A 156 15.36 -4.04 14.45
CA TRP A 156 13.91 -4.19 14.37
C TRP A 156 13.49 -5.63 13.98
N SER A 157 14.46 -6.54 13.84
CA SER A 157 14.22 -7.97 13.63
C SER A 157 13.85 -8.65 14.95
N GLY A 158 12.57 -8.60 15.32
CA GLY A 158 12.02 -9.62 16.22
C GLY A 158 11.64 -10.86 15.43
N GLU A 159 11.76 -12.05 16.03
CA GLU A 159 11.20 -13.28 15.45
C GLU A 159 9.75 -13.05 15.00
N PRO A 160 9.33 -13.68 13.87
CA PRO A 160 8.01 -13.47 13.30
C PRO A 160 6.96 -13.82 14.35
N THR A 161 6.39 -12.78 14.94
CA THR A 161 5.25 -12.96 15.85
C THR A 161 4.06 -13.29 14.95
N PRO A 162 3.31 -14.37 15.20
CA PRO A 162 2.12 -14.67 14.39
C PRO A 162 1.16 -13.49 14.51
N ILE A 163 0.98 -12.76 13.41
CA ILE A 163 0.22 -11.54 13.43
C ILE A 163 -1.26 -11.82 13.13
N ALA A 164 -2.14 -11.30 13.98
CA ALA A 164 -3.53 -11.00 13.63
C ALA A 164 -3.56 -9.70 12.80
N GLU A 165 -3.97 -9.75 11.51
CA GLU A 165 -4.03 -8.57 10.61
C GLU A 165 -5.23 -8.59 9.62
N GLY A 166 -5.85 -7.42 9.41
CA GLY A 166 -6.54 -6.97 8.17
C GLY A 166 -8.02 -7.38 7.94
N PRO A 167 -8.87 -6.52 7.32
CA PRO A 167 -10.35 -6.66 7.29
C PRO A 167 -10.89 -7.77 6.38
N VAL A 168 -10.06 -8.33 5.49
CA VAL A 168 -10.29 -9.70 5.00
C VAL A 168 -9.40 -10.59 5.84
N GLY A 169 -9.85 -10.84 7.07
CA GLY A 169 -9.09 -11.62 8.03
C GLY A 169 -8.68 -12.95 7.40
N ARG A 170 -7.49 -13.43 7.73
CA ARG A 170 -7.03 -14.78 7.37
C ARG A 170 -8.14 -15.84 7.53
N GLU A 171 -8.98 -15.68 8.54
CA GLU A 171 -10.19 -16.47 8.76
C GLU A 171 -11.14 -16.48 7.55
N ARG A 172 -11.43 -15.32 6.96
CA ARG A 172 -12.22 -15.21 5.73
C ARG A 172 -11.54 -15.87 4.53
N LEU A 173 -10.23 -15.72 4.35
CA LEU A 173 -9.50 -16.42 3.28
C LEU A 173 -9.56 -17.94 3.48
N MET A 174 -9.45 -18.42 4.71
CA MET A 174 -9.57 -19.84 5.06
C MET A 174 -11.00 -20.36 4.82
N GLN A 175 -12.01 -19.58 5.17
CA GLN A 175 -13.42 -19.88 4.94
C GLN A 175 -13.75 -19.91 3.44
N GLU A 176 -13.36 -18.89 2.68
CA GLU A 176 -13.57 -18.84 1.22
C GLU A 176 -12.81 -19.96 0.51
N THR A 177 -11.56 -20.24 0.88
CA THR A 177 -10.81 -21.37 0.32
C THR A 177 -11.51 -22.70 0.62
N THR A 178 -12.09 -22.86 1.82
CA THR A 178 -12.86 -24.06 2.17
C THR A 178 -14.14 -24.16 1.38
N HIS A 179 -14.84 -23.04 1.18
CA HIS A 179 -16.04 -22.98 0.35
C HIS A 179 -15.73 -23.37 -1.11
N GLU A 180 -14.67 -22.82 -1.69
CA GLU A 180 -14.26 -23.10 -3.07
C GLU A 180 -13.78 -24.54 -3.26
N MET A 181 -12.99 -25.08 -2.33
CA MET A 181 -12.62 -26.50 -2.37
C MET A 181 -13.86 -27.42 -2.34
N LYS A 182 -14.86 -27.09 -1.52
CA LYS A 182 -16.14 -27.82 -1.49
C LYS A 182 -16.91 -27.68 -2.80
N ARG A 183 -17.01 -26.46 -3.36
CA ARG A 183 -17.66 -26.18 -4.64
C ARG A 183 -17.07 -27.01 -5.78
N LEU A 184 -15.75 -27.17 -5.80
CA LEU A 184 -15.04 -27.93 -6.82
C LEU A 184 -15.00 -29.44 -6.55
N GLY A 185 -15.46 -29.90 -5.39
CA GLY A 185 -15.34 -31.30 -4.98
C GLY A 185 -13.89 -31.74 -4.72
N TRP A 186 -13.00 -30.79 -4.39
CA TRP A 186 -11.60 -31.09 -4.10
C TRP A 186 -11.48 -31.85 -2.77
N THR A 187 -10.80 -33.00 -2.83
CA THR A 187 -10.38 -33.74 -1.64
C THR A 187 -9.22 -33.05 -0.94
N GLU A 188 -9.03 -33.36 0.34
CA GLU A 188 -7.87 -32.85 1.11
C GLU A 188 -6.54 -33.29 0.49
N LEU A 189 -6.49 -34.48 -0.12
CA LEU A 189 -5.30 -34.99 -0.82
C LEU A 189 -4.98 -34.17 -2.07
N GLN A 190 -5.99 -33.81 -2.87
CA GLN A 190 -5.82 -32.94 -4.04
C GLN A 190 -5.33 -31.55 -3.63
N GLY A 191 -5.94 -30.99 -2.59
CA GLY A 191 -5.47 -29.72 -2.00
C GLY A 191 -4.02 -29.82 -1.55
N ARG A 192 -3.68 -30.82 -0.73
CA ARG A 192 -2.32 -31.05 -0.23
C ARG A 192 -1.29 -31.19 -1.36
N ASN A 193 -1.59 -31.96 -2.40
CA ASN A 193 -0.68 -32.17 -3.52
C ASN A 193 -0.45 -30.89 -4.32
N TYR A 194 -1.52 -30.12 -4.57
CA TYR A 194 -1.41 -28.81 -5.21
C TYR A 194 -0.52 -27.86 -4.38
N LEU A 195 -0.75 -27.80 -3.06
CA LEU A 195 0.02 -26.90 -2.20
C LEU A 195 1.50 -27.27 -2.15
N LYS A 196 1.82 -28.57 -2.08
CA LYS A 196 3.21 -29.05 -2.13
C LYS A 196 3.90 -28.62 -3.42
N GLN A 197 3.21 -28.75 -4.55
CA GLN A 197 3.77 -28.47 -5.86
C GLN A 197 3.97 -26.96 -6.10
N GLN A 198 3.04 -26.12 -5.62
CA GLN A 198 3.02 -24.69 -5.94
C GLN A 198 3.67 -23.80 -4.86
N PHE A 199 3.75 -24.26 -3.61
CA PHE A 199 4.20 -23.44 -2.47
C PHE A 199 5.34 -24.10 -1.68
N ALA A 200 6.44 -24.42 -2.36
CA ALA A 200 7.70 -24.90 -1.77
C ALA A 200 7.51 -26.07 -0.77
N GLY A 201 6.67 -27.05 -1.10
CA GLY A 201 6.45 -28.24 -0.28
C GLY A 201 5.49 -28.05 0.90
N LYS A 202 4.82 -26.90 1.04
CA LYS A 202 3.82 -26.69 2.10
C LYS A 202 2.61 -27.61 1.91
N GLU A 203 2.29 -28.39 2.94
CA GLU A 203 1.25 -29.43 2.85
C GLU A 203 -0.14 -28.97 3.28
N THR A 204 -0.23 -27.86 4.01
CA THR A 204 -1.48 -27.41 4.64
C THR A 204 -1.72 -25.92 4.38
N ARG A 205 -2.99 -25.55 4.17
CA ARG A 205 -3.41 -24.15 4.01
C ARG A 205 -3.02 -23.27 5.21
N SER A 206 -2.97 -23.87 6.40
CA SER A 206 -2.50 -23.21 7.62
C SER A 206 -1.02 -22.81 7.58
N LYS A 207 -0.19 -23.48 6.76
CA LYS A 207 1.23 -23.15 6.56
C LYS A 207 1.45 -22.12 5.45
N LEU A 208 0.41 -21.76 4.70
CA LEU A 208 0.48 -20.69 3.69
C LEU A 208 0.43 -19.32 4.35
N THR A 209 1.22 -18.41 3.81
CA THR A 209 1.05 -16.97 4.01
C THR A 209 -0.28 -16.52 3.41
N ASN A 210 -0.82 -15.37 3.82
CA ASN A 210 -2.07 -14.89 3.25
C ASN A 210 -1.96 -14.62 1.74
N ASN A 211 -0.79 -14.22 1.23
CA ASN A 211 -0.58 -14.05 -0.22
C ASN A 211 -0.66 -15.40 -0.95
N GLU A 212 0.02 -16.43 -0.47
CA GLU A 212 -0.08 -17.78 -1.03
C GLU A 212 -1.50 -18.36 -0.91
N LEU A 213 -2.19 -18.08 0.21
CA LEU A 213 -3.57 -18.47 0.42
C LEU A 213 -4.53 -17.73 -0.53
N SER A 214 -4.31 -16.44 -0.78
CA SER A 214 -5.05 -15.66 -1.78
C SER A 214 -4.77 -16.13 -3.20
N GLN A 215 -3.52 -16.48 -3.54
CA GLN A 215 -3.16 -17.07 -4.83
C GLN A 215 -3.85 -18.43 -5.01
N PHE A 216 -3.87 -19.25 -3.96
CA PHE A 216 -4.59 -20.52 -3.99
C PHE A 216 -6.11 -20.31 -4.14
N LEU A 217 -6.69 -19.35 -3.41
CA LEU A 217 -8.11 -19.00 -3.53
C LEU A 217 -8.47 -18.48 -4.92
N ALA A 218 -7.63 -17.62 -5.51
CA ALA A 218 -7.81 -17.13 -6.87
C ALA A 218 -7.77 -18.27 -7.89
N TYR A 219 -6.83 -19.20 -7.73
CA TYR A 219 -6.76 -20.41 -8.54
C TYR A 219 -8.02 -21.27 -8.41
N LEU A 220 -8.54 -21.50 -7.20
CA LEU A 220 -9.77 -22.27 -7.03
C LEU A 220 -10.98 -21.56 -7.67
N LYS A 221 -11.09 -20.23 -7.52
CA LYS A 221 -12.14 -19.43 -8.14
C LYS A 221 -12.11 -19.49 -9.67
N SER A 222 -10.93 -19.64 -10.29
CA SER A 222 -10.80 -19.79 -11.74
C SER A 222 -11.14 -21.19 -12.27
N GLN A 223 -11.39 -22.18 -11.40
CA GLN A 223 -11.76 -23.55 -11.81
C GLN A 223 -13.29 -23.72 -11.94
N VAL A 224 -13.70 -24.55 -12.90
CA VAL A 224 -15.09 -24.95 -13.11
C VAL A 224 -15.43 -26.16 -12.23
N PRO A 225 -16.62 -26.23 -11.60
CA PRO A 225 -17.02 -27.38 -10.80
C PRO A 225 -16.99 -28.69 -11.59
N ALA A 226 -16.45 -29.75 -10.99
CA ALA A 226 -16.37 -31.08 -11.60
C ALA A 226 -17.75 -31.67 -11.98
N ALA A 227 -18.84 -31.17 -11.38
CA ALA A 227 -20.22 -31.57 -11.69
C ALA A 227 -20.69 -31.09 -13.07
N ILE A 228 -20.14 -29.98 -13.59
CA ILE A 228 -20.51 -29.40 -14.89
C ILE A 228 -19.64 -29.99 -16.01
N ALA A 229 -18.41 -30.38 -15.70
CA ALA A 229 -17.47 -30.98 -16.66
C ALA A 229 -17.83 -32.41 -17.11
N LYS A 230 -18.84 -33.06 -16.52
CA LYS A 230 -19.31 -34.41 -16.89
C LYS A 230 -20.57 -34.41 -17.78
N THR A 231 -21.08 -33.24 -18.14
CA THR A 231 -22.32 -33.10 -18.95
C THR A 231 -22.08 -32.28 -20.23
N ALA A 232 -20.83 -32.03 -20.58
CA ALA A 232 -20.40 -31.41 -21.84
C ALA A 232 -19.62 -32.43 -22.68
#